data_AF-A0A7X3WJ64-F1
#
_entry.id   AF-A0A7X3WJ64-F1
#
_cell.length_a   1.000
_cell.length_b   1.000
_cell.length_c   1.000
_cell.angle_alpha   90.00
_cell.angle_beta   90.00
_cell.angle_gamma   90.00
#
_symmetry.space_group_name_H-M   'P 1'
#
loop_
_entity.id
_entity.type
_entity.pdbx_description
1 polymer ?
#
loop_
_entity_poly.entity_id
_entity_poly.type
_entity_poly.pdbx_seq_one_letter_code
_entity_poly.pdbx_strand_id
1 'polypeptide(L)'
;YDWAKLQSKFLRPVSENTLQRDVNVFIRTYCQSRNTADVVEESFDCPLVELNLISEPLDGEGYEIQRGEKVSLPIEVFAATLIAFWVNRFNERDSLTFTDILTAPLSPGCVFKLDEDTLTRYLERLEGLTNRALQYDETADLKQVYRHREVTSMDLLKGYYG
;
A
#
# COMPACT_ATOMS: atom_id res chain seq x y z
N TYR A 1 -1.02 -20.61 0.46
CA TYR A 1 -0.33 -19.90 -0.62
C TYR A 1 0.82 -20.75 -1.14
N ASP A 2 0.73 -21.20 -2.39
CA ASP A 2 1.58 -22.24 -2.98
C ASP A 2 2.95 -21.73 -3.50
N TRP A 3 3.08 -20.40 -3.67
CA TRP A 3 4.30 -19.78 -4.18
C TRP A 3 5.49 -19.79 -3.19
N ALA A 4 5.22 -19.72 -1.88
CA ALA A 4 6.26 -19.80 -0.84
C ALA A 4 6.92 -21.19 -0.76
N LYS A 5 6.17 -22.25 -1.14
CA LYS A 5 6.68 -23.62 -1.17
C LYS A 5 7.48 -23.92 -2.44
N LEU A 6 7.11 -23.33 -3.58
CA LEU A 6 7.82 -23.48 -4.86
C LEU A 6 9.19 -22.79 -4.87
N GLN A 7 9.37 -21.71 -4.11
CA GLN A 7 10.63 -20.96 -4.07
C GLN A 7 11.75 -21.67 -3.26
N SER A 8 11.41 -22.52 -2.29
CA SER A 8 12.39 -23.16 -1.39
C SER A 8 13.40 -24.06 -2.11
N LYS A 9 13.07 -24.62 -3.28
CA LYS A 9 13.89 -25.64 -3.95
C LYS A 9 14.98 -25.08 -4.87
N PHE A 10 14.93 -23.78 -5.21
CA PHE A 10 15.84 -23.13 -6.17
C PHE A 10 16.52 -21.86 -5.66
N LEU A 11 16.20 -21.38 -4.46
CA LEU A 11 16.85 -20.20 -3.89
C LEU A 11 18.18 -20.58 -3.23
N ARG A 12 19.28 -20.03 -3.76
CA ARG A 12 20.53 -19.99 -3.01
C ARG A 12 20.28 -19.20 -1.72
N PRO A 13 20.79 -19.65 -0.57
CA PRO A 13 20.69 -18.87 0.65
C PRO A 13 21.36 -17.51 0.43
N VAL A 14 20.61 -16.44 0.71
CA VAL A 14 21.10 -15.07 0.65
C VAL A 14 22.13 -14.89 1.78
N SER A 15 23.25 -14.23 1.49
CA SER A 15 24.25 -13.97 2.54
C SER A 15 23.72 -12.96 3.55
N GLU A 16 24.09 -13.13 4.83
CA GLU A 16 23.69 -12.19 5.89
C GLU A 16 24.08 -10.74 5.54
N ASN A 17 25.26 -10.55 4.96
CA ASN A 17 25.73 -9.24 4.50
C ASN A 17 24.85 -8.63 3.41
N THR A 18 24.28 -9.45 2.53
CA THR A 18 23.35 -8.98 1.49
C THR A 18 22.03 -8.60 2.13
N LEU A 19 21.47 -9.45 2.99
CA LEU A 19 20.21 -9.16 3.69
C LEU A 19 20.31 -7.89 4.54
N GLN A 20 21.41 -7.72 5.27
CA GLN A 20 21.66 -6.51 6.06
C GLN A 20 21.74 -5.26 5.19
N ARG A 21 22.37 -5.34 4.01
CA ARG A 21 22.41 -4.24 3.05
C ARG A 21 21.02 -3.91 2.52
N ASP A 22 20.23 -4.91 2.15
CA ASP A 22 18.87 -4.70 1.63
C ASP A 22 17.96 -4.05 2.67
N VAL A 23 18.05 -4.47 3.93
CA VAL A 23 17.32 -3.84 5.05
C VAL A 23 17.77 -2.39 5.25
N ASN A 24 19.06 -2.10 5.22
CA ASN A 24 19.56 -0.73 5.34
C ASN A 24 19.10 0.18 4.21
N VAL A 25 19.05 -0.33 2.98
CA VAL A 25 18.51 0.40 1.82
C VAL A 25 17.01 0.64 2.00
N PHE A 26 16.26 -0.36 2.42
CA PHE A 26 14.82 -0.24 2.68
C PHE A 26 14.51 0.85 3.72
N ILE A 27 15.23 0.85 4.85
CA ILE A 27 15.06 1.88 5.89
C ILE A 27 15.38 3.29 5.36
N ARG A 28 16.54 3.48 4.70
CA ARG A 28 16.93 4.78 4.13
C ARG A 28 15.98 5.29 3.03
N THR A 29 15.22 4.40 2.41
CA THR A 29 14.24 4.77 1.37
C THR A 29 12.99 5.40 1.97
N TYR A 30 12.57 4.99 3.18
CA TYR A 30 11.27 5.35 3.74
C TYR A 30 11.31 6.03 5.11
N CYS A 31 12.46 6.08 5.77
CA CYS A 31 12.65 6.73 7.07
C CYS A 31 13.53 7.96 6.91
N GLN A 32 13.05 9.09 7.43
CA GLN A 32 13.82 10.34 7.50
C GLN A 32 15.10 10.14 8.30
N SER A 33 16.22 10.67 7.80
CA SER A 33 17.48 10.64 8.55
C SER A 33 17.43 11.59 9.75
N ARG A 34 18.05 11.18 10.86
CA ARG A 34 18.26 12.05 12.02
C ARG A 34 19.30 13.12 11.65
N ASN A 35 18.84 14.32 11.26
CA ASN A 35 19.74 15.45 11.11
C ASN A 35 20.20 15.92 12.49
N THR A 36 21.47 15.71 12.81
CA THR A 36 22.11 16.39 13.94
C THR A 36 22.21 17.87 13.60
N ALA A 37 21.80 18.74 14.52
CA ALA A 37 21.53 20.16 14.33
C ALA A 37 22.66 21.05 13.74
N ASP A 38 23.83 20.49 13.43
CA ASP A 38 25.01 21.21 12.93
C ASP A 38 25.24 21.11 11.41
N VAL A 39 24.41 20.36 10.67
CA VAL A 39 24.58 20.23 9.22
C VAL A 39 23.33 20.74 8.51
N VAL A 40 23.37 22.02 8.14
CA VAL A 40 22.49 22.61 7.11
C VAL A 40 22.99 22.13 5.74
N GLU A 41 22.95 20.82 5.50
CA GLU A 41 23.00 20.28 4.15
C GLU A 41 21.59 19.87 3.77
N GLU A 42 21.20 20.18 2.53
CA GLU A 42 20.04 19.60 1.88
C GLU A 42 20.04 18.09 2.18
N SER A 43 19.05 17.60 2.92
CA SER A 43 19.04 16.19 3.27
C SER A 43 19.01 15.36 1.98
N PHE A 44 20.03 14.54 1.73
CA PHE A 44 20.10 13.61 0.61
C PHE A 44 19.19 12.39 0.81
N ASP A 45 18.10 12.56 1.54
CA ASP A 45 17.12 11.52 1.79
C ASP A 45 16.40 11.16 0.48
N CYS A 46 15.93 9.92 0.41
CA CYS A 46 15.11 9.50 -0.70
C CYS A 46 13.79 10.31 -0.71
N PRO A 47 13.30 10.78 -1.87
CA PRO A 47 12.01 11.47 -1.97
C PRO A 47 10.84 10.66 -1.40
N LEU A 48 10.96 9.33 -1.35
CA LEU A 48 9.92 8.43 -0.80
C LEU A 48 9.77 8.52 0.72
N VAL A 49 10.67 9.21 1.42
CA VAL A 49 10.53 9.53 2.84
C VAL A 49 9.28 10.37 3.10
N GLU A 50 8.86 11.22 2.16
CA GLU A 50 7.63 12.03 2.28
C GLU A 50 6.34 11.19 2.37
N LEU A 51 6.40 9.91 2.00
CA LEU A 51 5.27 8.98 2.19
C LEU A 51 5.03 8.62 3.67
N ASN A 52 6.00 8.89 4.55
CA ASN A 52 5.95 8.63 5.98
C ASN A 52 5.43 7.21 6.28
N LEU A 53 6.08 6.21 5.68
CA LEU A 53 5.73 4.79 5.87
C LEU A 53 6.48 4.16 7.04
N ILE A 54 7.67 4.68 7.36
CA ILE A 54 8.51 4.21 8.46
C ILE A 54 8.99 5.42 9.25
N SER A 55 8.96 5.31 10.57
CA SER A 55 9.54 6.29 11.49
C SER A 55 10.49 5.62 12.48
N GLU A 56 11.46 6.37 12.95
CA GLU A 56 12.28 6.01 14.10
C GLU A 56 11.77 6.78 15.33
N PRO A 57 11.31 6.11 16.41
CA PRO A 57 10.91 6.78 17.64
C PRO A 57 12.08 7.56 18.27
N LEU A 58 11.77 8.51 19.15
CA LEU A 58 12.76 9.40 19.75
C LEU A 58 13.78 8.66 20.63
N ASP A 59 13.36 7.60 21.30
CA ASP A 59 14.23 6.74 22.11
C ASP A 59 15.28 5.97 21.29
N GLY A 60 15.09 5.87 19.97
CA GLY A 60 15.98 5.15 19.07
C GLY A 60 15.86 3.63 19.16
N GLU A 61 14.81 3.10 19.81
CA GLU A 61 14.60 1.66 19.98
C GLU A 61 13.94 1.01 18.75
N GLY A 62 14.51 1.25 17.56
CA GLY A 62 14.12 0.59 16.31
C GLY A 62 13.24 1.43 15.38
N TYR A 63 12.49 0.75 14.52
CA TYR A 63 11.68 1.37 13.48
C TYR A 63 10.23 0.92 13.55
N GLU A 64 9.31 1.84 13.31
CA GLU A 64 7.88 1.61 13.32
C GLU A 64 7.27 1.83 11.95
N ILE A 65 6.35 0.94 11.57
CA ILE A 65 5.54 1.13 10.37
C ILE A 65 4.37 2.03 10.72
N GLN A 66 4.28 3.16 10.05
CA GLN A 66 3.20 4.12 10.23
C GLN A 66 1.93 3.59 9.57
N ARG A 67 0.99 3.10 10.38
CA ARG A 67 -0.31 2.59 9.93
C ARG A 67 -1.40 3.65 10.04
N GLY A 68 -2.33 3.64 9.09
CA GLY A 68 -3.52 4.48 9.10
C GLY A 68 -3.55 5.50 7.98
N GLU A 69 -4.01 6.72 8.30
CA GLU A 69 -4.27 7.76 7.30
C GLU A 69 -3.01 8.17 6.52
N LYS A 70 -3.17 8.30 5.20
CA LYS A 70 -2.11 8.72 4.27
C LYS A 70 -2.57 9.99 3.55
N VAL A 71 -2.19 11.14 4.09
CA VAL A 71 -2.57 12.47 3.56
C VAL A 71 -2.08 12.67 2.13
N SER A 72 -0.91 12.13 1.79
CA SER A 72 -0.30 12.21 0.46
C SER A 72 -0.81 11.16 -0.53
N LEU A 73 -1.76 10.30 -0.16
CA LEU A 73 -2.31 9.27 -1.03
C LEU A 73 -3.64 9.72 -1.65
N PRO A 74 -3.68 10.05 -2.95
CA PRO A 74 -4.93 10.37 -3.62
C PRO A 74 -5.81 9.13 -3.75
N ILE A 75 -7.13 9.34 -3.78
CA ILE A 75 -8.09 8.25 -3.95
C ILE A 75 -7.93 7.55 -5.30
N GLU A 76 -7.55 8.28 -6.34
CA GLU A 76 -7.33 7.76 -7.70
C GLU A 76 -6.17 6.77 -7.73
N VAL A 77 -5.09 7.07 -7.01
CA VAL A 77 -3.93 6.18 -6.86
C VAL A 77 -4.32 4.92 -6.06
N PHE A 78 -5.07 5.10 -4.96
CA PHE A 78 -5.62 3.98 -4.20
C PHE A 78 -6.50 3.08 -5.08
N ALA A 79 -7.47 3.65 -5.80
CA ALA A 79 -8.43 2.93 -6.62
C ALA A 79 -7.75 2.25 -7.82
N ALA A 80 -6.76 2.90 -8.45
CA ALA A 80 -5.94 2.29 -9.49
C ALA A 80 -5.17 1.07 -8.96
N THR A 81 -4.64 1.16 -7.74
CA THR A 81 -3.95 0.04 -7.07
C THR A 81 -4.91 -1.08 -6.71
N LEU A 82 -6.12 -0.76 -6.24
CA LEU A 82 -7.18 -1.73 -5.98
C LEU A 82 -7.55 -2.50 -7.26
N ILE A 83 -7.74 -1.82 -8.38
CA ILE A 83 -8.03 -2.47 -9.67
C ILE A 83 -6.87 -3.34 -10.11
N ALA A 84 -5.63 -2.85 -10.01
CA ALA A 84 -4.45 -3.64 -10.38
C ALA A 84 -4.35 -4.91 -9.52
N PHE A 85 -4.57 -4.80 -8.21
CA PHE A 85 -4.62 -5.94 -7.30
C PHE A 85 -5.74 -6.93 -7.68
N TRP A 86 -6.94 -6.41 -7.94
CA TRP A 86 -8.11 -7.21 -8.31
C TRP A 86 -7.88 -7.98 -9.60
N VAL A 87 -7.44 -7.32 -10.68
CA VAL A 87 -7.17 -7.95 -11.99
C VAL A 87 -6.06 -8.99 -11.89
N ASN A 88 -5.00 -8.73 -11.13
CA ASN A 88 -3.87 -9.68 -11.05
C ASN A 88 -4.18 -10.91 -10.20
N ARG A 89 -5.11 -10.83 -9.24
CA ARG A 89 -5.28 -11.88 -8.23
C ARG A 89 -6.66 -12.54 -8.21
N PHE A 90 -7.68 -11.83 -8.69
CA PHE A 90 -9.09 -12.19 -8.55
C PHE A 90 -9.90 -11.75 -9.78
N ASN A 91 -9.31 -11.84 -10.98
CA ASN A 91 -9.90 -11.28 -12.19
C ASN A 91 -11.32 -11.79 -12.46
N GLU A 92 -11.56 -13.05 -12.12
CA GLU A 92 -12.81 -13.78 -12.29
C GLU A 92 -13.90 -13.42 -11.26
N ARG A 93 -13.59 -12.62 -10.23
CA ARG A 93 -14.54 -12.25 -9.17
C ARG A 93 -15.20 -10.91 -9.44
N ASP A 94 -16.50 -10.84 -9.19
CA ASP A 94 -17.28 -9.60 -9.26
C ASP A 94 -17.33 -8.83 -7.94
N SER A 95 -16.80 -9.39 -6.85
CA SER A 95 -16.59 -8.67 -5.59
C SER A 95 -15.27 -9.03 -4.91
N LEU A 96 -14.77 -8.09 -4.09
CA LEU A 96 -13.70 -8.30 -3.13
C LEU A 96 -14.19 -8.02 -1.72
N THR A 97 -13.85 -8.91 -0.79
CA THR A 97 -14.14 -8.69 0.63
C THR A 97 -13.25 -7.58 1.19
N PHE A 98 -13.72 -6.88 2.20
CA PHE A 98 -12.92 -5.90 2.93
C PHE A 98 -11.60 -6.49 3.43
N THR A 99 -11.65 -7.72 3.97
CA THR A 99 -10.47 -8.45 4.46
C THR A 99 -9.44 -8.71 3.35
N ASP A 100 -9.88 -9.07 2.14
CA ASP A 100 -8.98 -9.25 0.99
C ASP A 100 -8.23 -7.94 0.67
N ILE A 101 -8.94 -6.81 0.70
CA ILE A 101 -8.37 -5.49 0.39
C ILE A 101 -7.44 -5.00 1.50
N LEU A 102 -7.77 -5.29 2.77
CA LEU A 102 -6.99 -4.85 3.92
C LEU A 102 -5.71 -5.67 4.11
N THR A 103 -5.82 -7.00 4.05
CA THR A 103 -4.80 -7.90 4.63
C THR A 103 -4.17 -8.88 3.65
N ALA A 104 -4.72 -9.07 2.45
CA ALA A 104 -4.12 -10.03 1.53
C ALA A 104 -2.72 -9.58 1.08
N PRO A 105 -1.79 -10.52 0.79
CA PRO A 105 -0.48 -10.14 0.30
C PRO A 105 -0.57 -9.27 -0.96
N LEU A 106 0.12 -8.12 -0.95
CA LEU A 106 0.10 -7.10 -2.02
C LEU A 106 -1.25 -6.36 -2.17
N SER A 107 -2.17 -6.49 -1.21
CA SER A 107 -3.40 -5.71 -1.20
C SER A 107 -3.12 -4.23 -0.96
N PRO A 108 -4.03 -3.32 -1.36
CA PRO A 108 -3.90 -1.89 -1.09
C PRO A 108 -3.65 -1.57 0.39
N GLY A 109 -4.34 -2.26 1.32
CA GLY A 109 -4.12 -2.09 2.75
C GLY A 109 -2.70 -2.46 3.20
N CYS A 110 -2.14 -3.52 2.63
CA CYS A 110 -0.76 -3.95 2.93
C CYS A 110 0.30 -3.07 2.29
N VAL A 111 0.06 -2.56 1.08
CA VAL A 111 1.01 -1.72 0.33
C VAL A 111 1.10 -0.33 0.97
N PHE A 112 -0.05 0.30 1.22
CA PHE A 112 -0.12 1.65 1.77
C PHE A 112 -0.14 1.70 3.30
N LYS A 113 -0.15 0.55 3.97
CA LYS A 113 -0.21 0.43 5.44
C LYS A 113 -1.46 1.10 6.02
N LEU A 114 -2.61 0.83 5.44
CA LEU A 114 -3.88 1.38 5.92
C LEU A 114 -4.40 0.60 7.14
N ASP A 115 -5.12 1.29 8.01
CA ASP A 115 -6.00 0.68 9.02
C ASP A 115 -7.42 0.53 8.47
N GLU A 116 -8.31 -0.06 9.27
CA GLU A 116 -9.70 -0.34 8.88
C GLU A 116 -10.48 0.94 8.60
N ASP A 117 -10.36 1.94 9.46
CA ASP A 117 -11.08 3.20 9.34
C ASP A 117 -10.67 3.97 8.09
N THR A 118 -9.37 4.04 7.82
CA THR A 118 -8.84 4.69 6.62
C THR A 118 -9.26 3.94 5.37
N LEU A 119 -9.19 2.61 5.36
CA LEU A 119 -9.64 1.82 4.22
C LEU A 119 -11.13 2.07 3.94
N THR A 120 -11.98 2.04 4.97
CA THR A 120 -13.43 2.30 4.84
C THR A 120 -13.69 3.64 4.16
N ARG A 121 -13.03 4.71 4.61
CA ARG A 121 -13.13 6.05 3.99
C ARG A 121 -12.76 6.08 2.51
N TYR A 122 -11.76 5.28 2.09
CA TYR A 122 -11.43 5.15 0.66
C TYR A 122 -12.52 4.39 -0.10
N LEU A 123 -13.03 3.30 0.46
CA LEU A 123 -14.02 2.44 -0.18
C LEU A 123 -15.36 3.16 -0.39
N GLU A 124 -15.83 3.94 0.59
CA GLU A 124 -17.06 4.74 0.50
C GLU A 124 -17.02 5.75 -0.66
N ARG A 125 -15.84 6.26 -1.00
CA ARG A 125 -15.66 7.27 -2.05
C ARG A 125 -15.53 6.65 -3.46
N LEU A 126 -15.41 5.32 -3.58
CA LEU A 126 -15.23 4.65 -4.88
C LEU A 126 -16.42 4.84 -5.81
N GLU A 127 -17.65 4.83 -5.29
CA GLU A 127 -18.85 4.98 -6.11
C GLU A 127 -18.85 6.32 -6.85
N GLY A 128 -18.55 7.40 -6.12
CA GLY A 128 -18.46 8.75 -6.69
C GLY A 128 -17.31 8.89 -7.69
N LEU A 129 -16.13 8.35 -7.35
CA LEU A 129 -14.96 8.44 -8.22
C LEU A 129 -15.14 7.68 -9.55
N THR A 130 -15.76 6.50 -9.49
CA THR A 130 -15.82 5.57 -10.63
C THR A 130 -17.14 5.64 -11.40
N ASN A 131 -17.97 6.65 -11.13
CA ASN A 131 -19.32 6.76 -11.67
C ASN A 131 -20.11 5.45 -11.48
N ARG A 132 -20.12 4.90 -10.26
CA ARG A 132 -20.82 3.64 -9.88
C ARG A 132 -20.30 2.37 -10.52
N ALA A 133 -19.10 2.37 -11.10
CA ALA A 133 -18.52 1.15 -11.62
C ALA A 133 -18.00 0.23 -10.50
N LEU A 134 -17.49 0.83 -9.41
CA LEU A 134 -17.18 0.16 -8.16
C LEU A 134 -18.11 0.68 -7.06
N GLN A 135 -18.65 -0.21 -6.22
CA GLN A 135 -19.53 0.16 -5.13
C GLN A 135 -19.13 -0.59 -3.85
N TYR A 136 -18.92 0.14 -2.77
CA TYR A 136 -18.73 -0.43 -1.45
C TYR A 136 -20.08 -0.64 -0.77
N ASP A 137 -20.25 -1.78 -0.13
CA ASP A 137 -21.43 -2.13 0.66
C ASP A 137 -20.99 -2.68 2.02
N GLU A 138 -21.63 -2.17 3.06
CA GLU A 138 -21.41 -2.55 4.45
C GLU A 138 -22.75 -2.84 5.11
N THR A 139 -22.95 -4.11 5.42
CA THR A 139 -24.05 -4.62 6.25
C THR A 139 -23.47 -5.23 7.52
N ALA A 140 -24.33 -5.56 8.49
CA ALA A 140 -23.89 -6.11 9.78
C ALA A 140 -22.98 -7.35 9.66
N ASP A 141 -23.15 -8.15 8.60
CA ASP A 141 -22.43 -9.41 8.40
C ASP A 141 -21.46 -9.39 7.21
N LEU A 142 -21.42 -8.31 6.41
CA LEU A 142 -20.70 -8.31 5.14
C LEU A 142 -20.20 -6.92 4.76
N LYS A 143 -18.89 -6.82 4.56
CA LYS A 143 -18.20 -5.65 3.99
C LYS A 143 -17.49 -6.05 2.70
N GLN A 144 -17.91 -5.49 1.57
CA GLN A 144 -17.29 -5.80 0.29
C GLN A 144 -17.43 -4.69 -0.74
N VAL A 145 -16.54 -4.71 -1.73
CA VAL A 145 -16.62 -3.89 -2.93
C VAL A 145 -17.14 -4.76 -4.06
N TYR A 146 -18.16 -4.30 -4.77
CA TYR A 146 -18.66 -4.91 -6.00
C TYR A 146 -18.14 -4.16 -7.23
N ARG A 147 -17.90 -4.91 -8.30
CA ARG A 147 -17.54 -4.40 -9.62
C ARG A 147 -18.71 -4.59 -10.57
N HIS A 148 -19.44 -3.51 -10.84
CA HIS A 148 -20.60 -3.52 -11.74
C HIS A 148 -20.21 -3.33 -13.21
N ARG A 149 -19.11 -2.61 -13.45
CA ARG A 149 -18.57 -2.35 -14.78
C ARG A 149 -17.05 -2.42 -14.75
N GLU A 150 -16.48 -2.65 -15.91
CA GLU A 150 -15.03 -2.61 -16.07
C GLU A 150 -14.52 -1.16 -15.93
N VAL A 151 -13.44 -1.00 -15.18
CA VAL A 151 -12.67 0.23 -15.03
C VAL A 151 -11.22 -0.17 -15.08
N THR A 152 -10.38 0.61 -15.75
CA THR A 152 -8.95 0.34 -15.79
C THR A 152 -8.19 1.23 -14.82
N SER A 153 -7.08 0.73 -14.28
CA SER A 153 -6.19 1.54 -13.44
C SER A 153 -5.72 2.80 -14.15
N MET A 154 -5.50 2.73 -15.48
CA MET A 154 -4.99 3.84 -16.25
C MET A 154 -6.01 4.98 -16.41
N ASP A 155 -7.30 4.67 -16.52
CA ASP A 155 -8.35 5.70 -16.62
C ASP A 155 -8.42 6.55 -15.34
N LEU A 156 -8.26 5.90 -14.18
CA LEU A 156 -8.22 6.58 -12.89
C LEU A 156 -6.98 7.47 -12.74
N LEU A 157 -5.81 6.96 -13.14
CA LEU A 157 -4.56 7.72 -13.07
C LEU A 157 -4.57 8.92 -14.01
N LYS A 158 -5.10 8.78 -15.24
CA LYS A 158 -5.28 9.90 -16.16
C LYS A 158 -6.21 10.96 -15.57
N GLY A 159 -7.30 10.55 -14.94
CA GLY A 159 -8.22 11.47 -14.26
C GLY A 159 -7.54 12.35 -13.21
N TYR A 160 -6.51 11.85 -12.54
CA TYR A 160 -5.75 12.58 -11.52
C TYR A 160 -4.60 13.42 -12.09
N TYR A 161 -3.83 12.87 -13.03
CA TYR A 161 -2.59 13.50 -13.52
C TYR A 161 -2.76 14.39 -14.77
N GLY A 162 -3.88 14.28 -15.50
CA GLY A 162 -4.12 15.01 -16.76
C GLY A 162 -3.65 14.22 -17.98
#